data_AF-A0A6L6LQ21-F1
#
_entry.id   AF-A0A6L6LQ21-F1
#
_cell.length_a   1.000
_cell.length_b   1.000
_cell.length_c   1.000
_cell.angle_alpha   90.00
_cell.angle_beta   90.00
_cell.angle_gamma   90.00
#
_symmetry.space_group_name_H-M   'P 1'
#
loop_
_entity.id
_entity.type
_entity.pdbx_description
1 polymer ?
#
loop_
_entity_poly.entity_id
_entity_poly.type
_entity_poly.pdbx_seq_one_letter_code
_entity_poly.pdbx_strand_id
1 'polypeptide(L)'
;MDKIAEFDFLSDFVAENCFDVEVCRDQLRVLWTAFCLHHGLIVDTHNYDLHLLKLWQEIQKTGDGTSEWADLDGFENFMCAYLV
;
A
#
# COMPACT_ATOMS: atom_id res chain seq x y z
N MET A 1 11.97 -9.21 -9.54
CA MET A 1 10.96 -10.05 -8.89
C MET A 1 9.76 -10.15 -9.80
N ASP A 2 8.94 -11.18 -9.66
CA ASP A 2 7.68 -11.26 -10.40
C ASP A 2 6.67 -10.28 -9.80
N LYS A 3 6.12 -9.39 -10.63
CA LYS A 3 5.26 -8.29 -10.16
C LYS A 3 3.97 -8.77 -9.52
N ILE A 4 3.44 -9.90 -9.99
CA ILE A 4 2.19 -10.45 -9.48
C ILE A 4 2.47 -11.06 -8.11
N ALA A 5 3.50 -11.89 -7.99
CA ALA A 5 3.86 -12.51 -6.71
C ALA A 5 4.20 -11.48 -5.62
N GLU A 6 4.87 -10.38 -5.96
CA GLU A 6 5.22 -9.33 -4.99
C GLU A 6 3.99 -8.51 -4.56
N PHE A 7 3.05 -8.27 -5.48
CA PHE A 7 1.78 -7.61 -5.16
C PHE A 7 0.83 -8.53 -4.36
N ASP A 8 0.83 -9.82 -4.65
CA ASP A 8 0.07 -10.82 -3.88
C ASP A 8 0.60 -10.86 -2.44
N PHE A 9 1.92 -10.84 -2.24
CA PHE A 9 2.51 -10.73 -0.90
C PHE A 9 2.08 -9.46 -0.14
N LEU A 10 2.04 -8.31 -0.81
CA LEU A 10 1.52 -7.06 -0.23
C LEU A 10 0.03 -7.18 0.16
N SER A 11 -0.76 -7.83 -0.68
CA SER A 11 -2.20 -8.03 -0.45
C SER A 11 -2.44 -8.97 0.72
N ASP A 12 -1.67 -10.07 0.81
CA ASP A 12 -1.71 -11.00 1.93
C ASP A 12 -1.28 -10.31 3.23
N PHE A 13 -0.22 -9.50 3.20
CA PHE A 13 0.22 -8.72 4.35
C PHE A 13 -0.91 -7.81 4.86
N VAL A 14 -1.60 -7.12 3.95
CA VAL A 14 -2.77 -6.29 4.28
C VAL A 14 -3.91 -7.09 4.87
N ALA A 15 -4.19 -8.28 4.36
CA ALA A 15 -5.28 -9.12 4.82
C ALA A 15 -5.02 -9.75 6.20
N GLU A 16 -3.75 -10.04 6.52
CA GLU A 16 -3.35 -10.73 7.75
C GLU A 16 -3.04 -9.80 8.92
N ASN A 17 -2.72 -8.53 8.66
CA ASN A 17 -2.27 -7.59 9.69
C ASN A 17 -3.35 -6.59 10.09
N CYS A 18 -3.30 -6.15 11.35
CA CYS A 18 -4.11 -5.06 11.86
C CYS A 18 -3.35 -3.74 11.77
N PHE A 19 -3.95 -2.73 11.16
CA PHE A 19 -3.32 -1.42 10.94
C PHE A 19 -3.56 -0.41 12.06
N ASP A 20 -4.20 -0.79 13.17
CA ASP A 20 -4.25 0.03 14.40
C ASP A 20 -2.85 0.24 14.99
N VAL A 21 -1.95 -0.71 14.73
CA VAL A 21 -0.56 -0.68 15.20
C VAL A 21 0.30 0.09 14.20
N GLU A 22 0.92 1.18 14.66
CA GLU A 22 1.79 2.06 13.86
C GLU A 22 2.88 1.29 13.09
N VAL A 23 3.47 0.27 13.74
CA VAL A 23 4.51 -0.57 13.14
C VAL A 23 4.03 -1.29 11.88
N CYS A 24 2.80 -1.80 11.86
CA CYS A 24 2.25 -2.50 10.69
C CYS A 24 2.06 -1.53 9.51
N ARG A 25 1.69 -0.27 9.79
CA ARG A 25 1.56 0.77 8.76
C ARG A 25 2.91 1.14 8.16
N ASP A 26 3.93 1.31 9.00
CA ASP A 26 5.29 1.58 8.53
C ASP A 26 5.88 0.41 7.73
N GLN A 27 5.64 -0.83 8.16
CA GLN A 27 6.04 -2.02 7.41
C GLN A 27 5.38 -2.06 6.03
N LEU A 28 4.07 -1.80 5.95
CA LEU A 28 3.34 -1.71 4.68
C LEU A 28 3.96 -0.66 3.76
N ARG A 29 4.27 0.53 4.29
CA ARG A 29 4.92 1.61 3.52
C ARG A 29 6.28 1.18 2.97
N VAL A 30 7.10 0.51 3.78
CA VAL A 30 8.43 0.04 3.35
C VAL A 30 8.30 -1.01 2.24
N LEU A 31 7.37 -1.96 2.39
CA LEU A 31 7.11 -2.99 1.38
C LEU A 31 6.60 -2.36 0.08
N TRP A 32 5.69 -1.40 0.16
CA TRP A 32 5.20 -0.66 -1.01
C TRP A 32 6.30 0.14 -1.71
N THR A 33 7.16 0.81 -0.95
CA THR A 33 8.31 1.54 -1.49
C THR A 33 9.23 0.59 -2.24
N ALA A 34 9.54 -0.57 -1.66
CA ALA A 34 10.35 -1.59 -2.33
C ALA A 34 9.72 -2.09 -3.64
N PHE A 35 8.42 -2.40 -3.62
CA PHE A 35 7.67 -2.80 -4.82
C PHE A 35 7.71 -1.72 -5.92
N CYS A 36 7.54 -0.45 -5.54
CA CYS A 36 7.63 0.65 -6.49
C CYS A 36 9.02 0.76 -7.11
N LEU A 37 10.08 0.61 -6.31
CA LEU A 37 11.47 0.63 -6.77
C LEU A 37 11.80 -0.56 -7.68
N HIS A 38 11.34 -1.77 -7.34
CA HIS A 38 11.56 -2.97 -8.14
C HIS A 38 10.89 -2.92 -9.51
N HIS A 39 9.75 -2.23 -9.61
CA HIS A 39 8.94 -2.16 -10.83
C HIS A 39 8.95 -0.80 -11.53
N GLY A 40 9.73 0.16 -11.03
CA GLY A 40 9.81 1.51 -11.60
C GLY A 40 8.47 2.23 -11.60
N LEU A 41 7.65 2.04 -10.56
CA LEU A 41 6.41 2.81 -10.39
C LEU A 41 6.76 4.23 -9.96
N ILE A 42 6.26 5.20 -10.71
CA ILE A 42 6.47 6.63 -10.46
C ILE A 42 5.18 7.16 -9.83
N VAL A 43 5.32 8.00 -8.80
CA VAL A 43 4.21 8.71 -8.15
C VAL A 43 3.45 9.53 -9.20
N ASP A 44 2.14 9.71 -9.02
CA ASP A 44 1.25 10.42 -9.97
C ASP A 44 1.17 9.76 -11.37
N THR A 45 1.44 8.46 -11.47
CA THR A 45 1.20 7.71 -12.72
C THR A 45 0.02 6.77 -12.59
N HIS A 46 -0.75 6.64 -13.66
CA HIS A 46 -1.92 5.76 -13.70
C HIS A 46 -1.64 4.33 -13.21
N ASN A 47 -0.44 3.80 -13.46
CA ASN A 47 -0.05 2.48 -12.98
C ASN A 47 0.12 2.45 -11.45
N TYR A 48 0.74 3.47 -10.87
CA TYR A 48 0.90 3.60 -9.42
C TYR A 48 -0.47 3.68 -8.75
N ASP A 49 -1.33 4.60 -9.21
CA ASP A 49 -2.67 4.84 -8.66
C ASP A 49 -3.53 3.57 -8.73
N LEU A 50 -3.43 2.81 -9.82
CA LEU A 50 -4.19 1.57 -10.00
C LEU A 50 -3.76 0.47 -9.02
N HIS A 51 -2.45 0.32 -8.78
CA HIS A 51 -1.95 -0.65 -7.80
C HIS A 51 -2.26 -0.21 -6.37
N LEU A 52 -2.16 1.10 -6.10
CA LEU A 52 -2.46 1.68 -4.79
C LEU A 52 -3.96 1.54 -4.46
N LEU A 53 -4.84 1.83 -5.43
CA LEU A 53 -6.28 1.68 -5.27
C LEU A 53 -6.68 0.23 -4.95
N LYS A 54 -6.03 -0.74 -5.59
CA LYS A 54 -6.27 -2.16 -5.26
C LYS A 54 -5.86 -2.48 -3.84
N LEU A 55 -4.69 -2.01 -3.41
CA LEU A 55 -4.21 -2.21 -2.04
C LEU A 55 -5.16 -1.58 -1.03
N TRP A 56 -5.62 -0.36 -1.30
CA TRP A 56 -6.64 0.33 -0.50
C TRP A 56 -7.95 -0.47 -0.39
N GLN A 57 -8.43 -1.02 -1.50
CA GLN A 57 -9.63 -1.87 -1.50
C GLN A 57 -9.44 -3.14 -0.66
N GLU A 58 -8.25 -3.75 -0.67
CA GLU A 58 -7.95 -4.89 0.21
C GLU A 58 -7.96 -4.49 1.69
N ILE A 59 -7.38 -3.33 2.04
CA ILE A 59 -7.43 -2.80 3.41
C ILE A 59 -8.88 -2.54 3.84
N GLN A 60 -9.73 -2.02 2.96
CA GLN A 60 -11.14 -1.77 3.28
C GLN A 60 -11.92 -3.06 3.60
N LYS A 61 -11.52 -4.21 3.05
CA LYS A 61 -12.18 -5.50 3.35
C LYS A 61 -11.91 -5.98 4.77
N THR A 62 -10.82 -5.55 5.41
CA THR A 62 -10.52 -5.92 6.80
C THR A 62 -11.35 -5.13 7.82
N GLY A 63 -12.17 -4.17 7.35
CA GLY A 63 -13.20 -3.47 8.13
C GLY A 63 -12.66 -2.28 8.93
N ASP A 64 -11.60 -2.49 9.71
CA ASP A 64 -10.95 -1.45 10.53
C ASP A 64 -9.69 -0.88 9.86
N GLY A 65 -9.09 -1.58 8.90
CA GLY A 65 -7.75 -1.23 8.40
C GLY A 65 -7.58 0.18 7.83
N THR A 66 -8.67 0.90 7.52
CA THR A 66 -8.64 2.27 6.99
C THR A 66 -8.91 3.38 8.01
N SER A 67 -9.18 3.06 9.28
CA SER A 67 -9.57 4.03 10.31
C SER A 67 -8.54 5.17 10.51
N GLU A 68 -7.26 4.90 10.21
CA GLU A 68 -6.16 5.86 10.31
C GLU A 68 -6.05 6.82 9.11
N TRP A 69 -6.69 6.51 7.98
CA TRP A 69 -6.66 7.34 6.77
C TRP A 69 -8.08 7.83 6.45
N ALA A 70 -8.27 9.15 6.36
CA ALA A 70 -9.59 9.74 6.12
C ALA A 70 -10.19 9.33 4.77
N ASP A 71 -9.33 9.14 3.76
CA ASP A 71 -9.66 8.79 2.39
C ASP A 71 -8.45 8.21 1.66
N LEU A 72 -8.65 7.82 0.39
CA LEU A 72 -7.60 7.32 -0.49
C LEU A 72 -6.46 8.34 -0.65
N ASP A 73 -6.76 9.64 -0.70
CA ASP A 73 -5.76 10.69 -0.86
C ASP A 73 -4.84 10.75 0.39
N GLY A 74 -5.39 10.59 1.59
CA GLY A 74 -4.61 10.46 2.83
C GLY A 74 -3.72 9.23 2.83
N PHE A 75 -4.21 8.10 2.32
CA PHE A 75 -3.42 6.88 2.16
C PHE A 75 -2.31 7.04 1.12
N GLU A 76 -2.60 7.67 -0.01
CA GLU A 76 -1.61 7.95 -1.06
C GLU A 76 -0.48 8.83 -0.54
N ASN A 77 -0.82 9.93 0.15
CA ASN A 77 0.16 10.81 0.79
C ASN A 77 1.02 10.06 1.81
N PHE A 78 0.43 9.12 2.56
CA PHE A 78 1.18 8.27 3.47
C PHE A 78 2.16 7.36 2.72
N MET A 79 1.75 6.77 1.60
CA MET A 79 2.51 5.77 0.85
C MET A 79 3.59 6.36 -0.06
N CYS A 80 3.40 7.58 -0.58
CA CYS A 80 4.36 8.25 -1.45
C CYS A 80 5.53 8.92 -0.71
N ALA A 81 5.50 9.00 0.63
CA ALA A 81 6.44 9.78 1.44
C ALA A 81 7.94 9.51 1.18
N TYR A 82 8.30 8.30 0.72
CA TYR A 82 9.68 7.91 0.40
C TYR A 82 9.97 7.78 -1.12
N LEU A 83 9.00 8.12 -1.96
CA LEU A 83 9.06 8.00 -3.43
C LEU A 83 9.13 9.37 -4.13
N VAL A 84 9.10 10.47 -3.36
CA VAL A 84 9.18 11.87 -3.82
C VAL A 84 10.60 12.43 -3.63
#